data_AF-A0A7T0JL16-F1
#
_entry.id   AF-A0A7T0JL16-F1
#
_cell.length_a   1.000
_cell.length_b   1.000
_cell.length_c   1.000
_cell.angle_alpha   90.00
_cell.angle_beta   90.00
_cell.angle_gamma   90.00
#
_symmetry.space_group_name_H-M   'P 1'
#
loop_
_entity.id
_entity.type
_entity.pdbx_description
1 polymer ?
#
loop_
_entity_poly.entity_id
_entity_poly.type
_entity_poly.pdbx_seq_one_letter_code
_entity_poly.pdbx_strand_id
1 'polypeptide(L)'
;MKYYNTEINWKGIGDYISAARTISQHGTSNTSGPRIHCQGLALELALKYYLWDKNGAYPGTHDLEALAFNKCQDLNFSDEEIVGIKNLNSQYLVDGEFPYPSRYRPSAGRVFVSISQDVLEIVISKIIQNTSHPELVKRILAR
;
A
#
# COMPACT_ATOMS: atom_id res chain seq x y z
N MET A 1 21.79 7.94 -15.96
CA MET A 1 20.41 8.45 -16.09
C MET A 1 19.49 7.29 -15.73
N LYS A 2 18.86 7.29 -14.55
CA LYS A 2 17.99 6.18 -14.13
C LYS A 2 16.70 6.26 -14.96
N TYR A 3 16.44 5.24 -15.77
CA TYR A 3 15.29 5.22 -16.68
C TYR A 3 14.00 5.08 -15.87
N TYR A 4 13.15 6.10 -15.99
CA TYR A 4 11.88 6.28 -15.30
C TYR A 4 10.82 5.19 -15.59
N ASN A 5 11.06 4.32 -16.59
CA ASN A 5 10.03 3.49 -17.21
C ASN A 5 10.13 1.98 -16.92
N THR A 6 11.25 1.47 -16.37
CA THR A 6 11.48 0.01 -16.35
C THR A 6 11.56 -0.62 -14.98
N GLU A 7 11.75 0.13 -13.89
CA GLU A 7 12.05 -0.53 -12.60
C GLU A 7 11.05 -0.26 -11.47
N ILE A 8 10.28 0.86 -11.47
CA ILE A 8 9.34 1.10 -10.36
C ILE A 8 7.93 1.50 -10.80
N ASN A 9 7.00 0.70 -10.30
CA ASN A 9 5.64 0.55 -10.77
C ASN A 9 4.70 1.60 -10.15
N TRP A 10 4.94 2.91 -10.36
CA TRP A 10 3.98 3.95 -9.96
C TRP A 10 2.59 3.69 -10.57
N LYS A 11 2.56 3.09 -11.77
CA LYS A 11 1.34 2.59 -12.41
C LYS A 11 0.66 1.52 -11.55
N GLY A 12 1.43 0.56 -11.06
CA GLY A 12 0.98 -0.50 -10.15
C GLY A 12 0.44 0.03 -8.83
N ILE A 13 1.04 1.09 -8.27
CA ILE A 13 0.46 1.79 -7.10
C ILE A 13 -0.98 2.21 -7.43
N GLY A 14 -1.18 2.91 -8.54
CA GLY A 14 -2.50 3.35 -8.98
C GLY A 14 -3.47 2.21 -9.29
N ASP A 15 -3.00 1.15 -9.95
CA ASP A 15 -3.83 -0.01 -10.30
C ASP A 15 -4.32 -0.75 -9.02
N TYR A 16 -3.47 -0.91 -8.00
CA TYR A 16 -3.88 -1.53 -6.73
C TYR A 16 -4.78 -0.63 -5.88
N ILE A 17 -4.59 0.69 -5.89
CA ILE A 17 -5.52 1.63 -5.24
C ILE A 17 -6.90 1.55 -5.90
N SER A 18 -6.96 1.61 -7.24
CA SER A 18 -8.22 1.54 -7.99
C SER A 18 -8.94 0.20 -7.72
N ALA A 19 -8.21 -0.92 -7.68
CA ALA A 19 -8.76 -2.20 -7.27
C ALA A 19 -9.29 -2.19 -5.82
N ALA A 20 -8.52 -1.64 -4.87
CA ALA A 20 -8.95 -1.52 -3.47
C ALA A 20 -10.20 -0.66 -3.32
N ARG A 21 -10.31 0.46 -4.06
CA ARG A 21 -11.52 1.31 -4.12
C ARG A 21 -12.71 0.54 -4.63
N THR A 22 -12.55 -0.15 -5.76
CA THR A 22 -13.62 -0.95 -6.38
C THR A 22 -14.13 -1.99 -5.40
N ILE A 23 -13.23 -2.69 -4.70
CA ILE A 23 -13.60 -3.66 -3.67
C ILE A 23 -14.22 -2.97 -2.44
N SER A 24 -13.77 -1.77 -2.06
CA SER A 24 -14.38 -1.02 -0.96
C SER A 24 -15.81 -0.59 -1.27
N GLN A 25 -16.13 -0.28 -2.53
CA GLN A 25 -17.44 0.22 -2.95
C GLN A 25 -18.42 -0.91 -3.29
N HIS A 26 -17.94 -1.98 -3.90
CA HIS A 26 -18.78 -3.05 -4.47
C HIS A 26 -18.49 -4.43 -3.87
N GLY A 27 -17.54 -4.52 -2.95
CA GLY A 27 -17.14 -5.78 -2.32
C GLY A 27 -18.22 -6.37 -1.43
N THR A 28 -18.13 -7.68 -1.24
CA THR A 28 -18.95 -8.42 -0.29
C THR A 28 -18.13 -8.76 0.96
N SER A 29 -18.71 -9.43 1.95
CA SER A 29 -17.94 -9.90 3.11
C SER A 29 -16.74 -10.78 2.75
N ASN A 30 -16.78 -11.44 1.59
CA ASN A 30 -15.72 -12.35 1.13
C ASN A 30 -14.56 -11.63 0.42
N THR A 31 -14.65 -10.31 0.21
CA THR A 31 -13.63 -9.53 -0.51
C THR A 31 -12.70 -8.76 0.43
N SER A 32 -12.76 -8.99 1.74
CA SER A 32 -11.89 -8.36 2.73
C SER A 32 -10.40 -8.68 2.51
N GLY A 33 -10.05 -9.97 2.34
CA GLY A 33 -8.68 -10.40 2.04
C GLY A 33 -8.14 -9.79 0.73
N PRO A 34 -8.87 -9.89 -0.41
CA PRO A 34 -8.50 -9.21 -1.64
C PRO A 34 -8.29 -7.70 -1.48
N ARG A 35 -9.13 -7.03 -0.68
CA ARG A 35 -8.98 -5.60 -0.39
C ARG A 35 -7.70 -5.33 0.39
N ILE A 36 -7.47 -6.06 1.49
CA ILE A 36 -6.25 -5.94 2.32
C ILE A 36 -5.00 -6.14 1.47
N HIS A 37 -5.00 -7.14 0.59
CA HIS A 37 -3.89 -7.38 -0.31
C HIS A 37 -3.63 -6.21 -1.26
N CYS A 38 -4.68 -5.66 -1.89
CA CYS A 38 -4.53 -4.49 -2.77
C CYS A 38 -4.06 -3.26 -2.00
N GLN A 39 -4.60 -3.02 -0.80
CA GLN A 39 -4.21 -1.90 0.07
C GLN A 39 -2.75 -2.04 0.53
N GLY A 40 -2.33 -3.24 0.96
CA GLY A 40 -0.97 -3.56 1.37
C GLY A 40 0.04 -3.39 0.24
N LEU A 41 -0.25 -3.94 -0.95
CA LEU A 41 0.62 -3.78 -2.12
C LEU A 41 0.73 -2.33 -2.58
N ALA A 42 -0.36 -1.57 -2.57
CA ALA A 42 -0.33 -0.16 -2.92
C ALA A 42 0.61 0.63 -1.98
N LEU A 43 0.49 0.41 -0.67
CA LEU A 43 1.34 1.06 0.32
C LEU A 43 2.80 0.60 0.23
N GLU A 44 3.03 -0.70 0.08
CA GLU A 44 4.37 -1.28 -0.08
C GLU A 44 5.10 -0.66 -1.27
N LEU A 45 4.44 -0.63 -2.44
CA LEU A 45 5.01 -0.05 -3.65
C LEU A 45 5.26 1.45 -3.51
N ALA A 46 4.39 2.19 -2.84
CA ALA A 46 4.60 3.61 -2.57
C ALA A 46 5.84 3.85 -1.69
N LEU A 47 6.00 3.10 -0.60
CA LEU A 47 7.17 3.20 0.28
C LEU A 47 8.47 2.78 -0.43
N LYS A 48 8.43 1.71 -1.25
CA LYS A 48 9.59 1.29 -2.04
C LYS A 48 9.95 2.31 -3.11
N TYR A 49 8.95 2.90 -3.76
CA TYR A 49 9.16 3.99 -4.71
C TYR A 49 9.82 5.20 -4.04
N TYR A 50 9.35 5.58 -2.86
CA TYR A 50 9.95 6.65 -2.06
C TYR A 50 11.43 6.41 -1.78
N LEU A 51 11.78 5.22 -1.30
CA LEU A 51 13.17 4.89 -1.00
C LEU A 51 14.05 4.91 -2.25
N TRP A 52 13.57 4.34 -3.35
CA TRP A 52 14.33 4.37 -4.59
C TRP A 52 14.54 5.79 -5.11
N ASP A 53 13.52 6.64 -5.01
CA ASP A 53 13.61 8.03 -5.42
C ASP A 53 14.65 8.79 -4.58
N LYS A 54 14.63 8.58 -3.25
CA LYS A 54 15.55 9.27 -2.32
C LYS A 54 16.99 8.78 -2.39
N ASN A 55 17.22 7.48 -2.44
CA ASN A 55 18.56 6.91 -2.28
C ASN A 55 18.86 5.73 -3.22
N GLY A 56 17.95 5.40 -4.13
CA GLY A 56 18.12 4.28 -5.06
C GLY A 56 17.92 2.90 -4.46
N ALA A 57 17.50 2.78 -3.20
CA ALA A 57 17.24 1.49 -2.57
C ALA A 57 15.84 0.96 -2.94
N TYR A 58 15.75 -0.33 -3.26
CA TYR A 58 14.49 -1.03 -3.46
C TYR A 58 14.44 -2.27 -2.55
N PRO A 59 13.93 -2.14 -1.31
CA PRO A 59 13.95 -3.23 -0.35
C PRO A 59 13.13 -4.45 -0.81
N GLY A 60 13.64 -5.65 -0.58
CA GLY A 60 12.95 -6.92 -0.87
C GLY A 60 11.96 -7.40 0.19
N THR A 61 11.60 -6.55 1.17
CA THR A 61 10.65 -6.89 2.25
C THR A 61 9.22 -6.51 1.89
N HIS A 62 8.25 -7.23 2.46
CA HIS A 62 6.81 -6.92 2.42
C HIS A 62 6.31 -6.29 3.72
N ASP A 63 7.18 -6.17 4.72
CA ASP A 63 6.85 -5.58 6.02
C ASP A 63 6.67 -4.06 5.90
N LEU A 64 5.41 -3.62 5.98
CA LEU A 64 5.00 -2.23 5.85
C LEU A 64 5.50 -1.39 7.03
N GLU A 65 5.58 -1.95 8.24
CA GLU A 65 6.11 -1.24 9.41
C GLU A 65 7.61 -1.01 9.27
N ALA A 66 8.36 -2.04 8.85
CA ALA A 66 9.79 -1.88 8.60
C ALA A 66 10.06 -0.86 7.48
N LEU A 67 9.23 -0.82 6.44
CA LEU A 67 9.34 0.19 5.39
C LEU A 67 8.98 1.59 5.91
N ALA A 68 7.82 1.76 6.52
CA ALA A 68 7.28 3.06 6.91
C ALA A 68 8.06 3.69 8.07
N PHE A 69 8.40 2.91 9.10
CA PHE A 69 8.90 3.46 10.37
C PHE A 69 10.40 3.31 10.55
N ASN A 70 11.05 2.33 9.90
CA ASN A 70 12.50 2.18 10.00
C ASN A 70 13.24 2.79 8.80
N LYS A 71 12.64 2.72 7.60
CA LYS A 71 13.30 3.19 6.37
C LYS A 71 12.79 4.55 5.89
N CYS A 72 11.51 4.86 6.08
CA CYS A 72 10.87 6.11 5.65
C CYS A 72 10.45 7.01 6.83
N GLN A 73 11.22 6.99 7.92
CA GLN A 73 10.93 7.72 9.16
C GLN A 73 10.77 9.24 8.97
N ASP A 74 11.35 9.79 7.90
CA ASP A 74 11.31 11.20 7.53
C ASP A 74 9.95 11.66 6.99
N LEU A 75 9.06 10.73 6.62
CA LEU A 75 7.69 11.05 6.21
C LEU A 75 6.80 11.54 7.36
N ASN A 76 7.20 11.30 8.61
CA ASN A 76 6.52 11.77 9.83
C ASN A 76 4.99 11.51 9.83
N PHE A 77 4.60 10.24 9.93
CA PHE A 77 3.19 9.83 9.96
C PHE A 77 2.47 10.29 11.24
N SER A 78 1.19 10.67 11.12
CA SER A 78 0.35 10.99 12.28
C SER A 78 -0.02 9.72 13.06
N ASP A 79 -0.49 9.86 14.30
CA ASP A 79 -0.89 8.71 15.12
C ASP A 79 -1.96 7.84 14.44
N GLU A 80 -2.93 8.45 13.76
CA GLU A 80 -3.96 7.73 13.00
C GLU A 80 -3.37 6.96 11.81
N GLU A 81 -2.45 7.57 11.06
CA GLU A 81 -1.74 6.93 9.95
C GLU A 81 -0.89 5.77 10.47
N ILE A 82 -0.19 5.95 11.59
CA ILE A 82 0.64 4.91 12.22
C ILE A 82 -0.22 3.72 12.62
N VAL A 83 -1.35 3.95 13.31
CA VAL A 83 -2.27 2.88 13.70
C VAL A 83 -2.83 2.17 12.48
N GLY A 84 -3.23 2.91 11.44
CA GLY A 84 -3.71 2.34 10.18
C GLY A 84 -2.67 1.45 9.50
N ILE A 85 -1.41 1.90 9.39
CA ILE A 85 -0.31 1.16 8.78
C ILE A 85 0.00 -0.12 9.57
N LYS A 86 0.08 -0.05 10.91
CA LYS A 86 0.34 -1.22 11.77
C LYS A 86 -0.74 -2.27 11.63
N ASN A 87 -2.00 -1.85 11.67
CA ASN A 87 -3.10 -2.78 11.55
C ASN A 87 -3.13 -3.41 10.15
N LEU A 88 -2.93 -2.63 9.09
CA LEU A 88 -2.82 -3.15 7.72
C LEU A 88 -1.64 -4.13 7.60
N ASN A 89 -0.47 -3.83 8.18
CA ASN A 89 0.70 -4.70 8.17
C ASN A 89 0.41 -6.07 8.79
N SER A 90 -0.22 -6.07 9.97
CA SER A 90 -0.58 -7.31 10.66
C SER A 90 -1.49 -8.22 9.82
N GLN A 91 -2.38 -7.64 9.02
CA GLN A 91 -3.29 -8.37 8.14
C GLN A 91 -2.61 -8.77 6.83
N TYR A 92 -1.84 -7.86 6.25
CA TYR A 92 -1.13 -8.04 4.99
C TYR A 92 -0.04 -9.12 5.07
N LEU A 93 0.70 -9.19 6.18
CA LEU A 93 1.70 -10.24 6.39
C LEU A 93 1.06 -11.63 6.58
N VAL A 94 -0.09 -11.70 7.25
CA VAL A 94 -0.83 -12.96 7.45
C VAL A 94 -1.45 -13.46 6.14
N ASP A 95 -2.00 -12.56 5.32
CA ASP A 95 -2.60 -12.91 4.03
C ASP A 95 -1.57 -13.00 2.88
N GLY A 96 -0.36 -12.44 3.07
CA GLY A 96 0.69 -12.30 2.06
C GLY A 96 1.48 -13.58 1.76
N GLU A 97 1.55 -14.52 2.71
CA GLU A 97 2.26 -15.81 2.52
C GLU A 97 1.45 -16.86 1.75
N PHE A 98 0.19 -16.61 1.39
CA PHE A 98 -0.61 -17.61 0.69
C PHE A 98 -0.41 -17.57 -0.84
N PRO A 99 -0.01 -18.68 -1.50
CA PRO A 99 -0.02 -18.77 -2.95
C PRO A 99 -1.48 -18.73 -3.47
N TYR A 100 -1.69 -18.08 -4.61
CA TYR A 100 -2.99 -18.10 -5.30
C TYR A 100 -3.29 -19.55 -5.75
N PRO A 101 -4.49 -20.16 -5.55
CA PRO A 101 -5.80 -19.59 -5.18
C PRO A 101 -6.24 -19.86 -3.72
N SER A 102 -5.35 -20.24 -2.78
CA SER A 102 -5.76 -20.51 -1.38
C SER A 102 -6.13 -19.24 -0.58
N ARG A 103 -5.96 -18.05 -1.17
CA ARG A 103 -6.26 -16.71 -0.62
C ARG A 103 -7.76 -16.40 -0.39
N TYR A 104 -8.65 -17.33 -0.72
CA TYR A 104 -10.11 -17.14 -0.65
C TYR A 104 -10.80 -17.97 0.42
N ARG A 105 -10.10 -18.36 1.50
CA ARG A 105 -10.82 -18.92 2.65
C ARG A 105 -11.53 -17.78 3.37
N PRO A 106 -12.85 -17.86 3.59
CA PRO A 106 -13.53 -16.93 4.47
C PRO A 106 -12.85 -17.05 5.84
N SER A 107 -12.18 -15.99 6.24
CA SER A 107 -11.63 -15.84 7.58
C SER A 107 -12.76 -16.13 8.59
N ALA A 108 -12.56 -17.15 9.42
CA ALA A 108 -13.43 -17.43 10.55
C ALA A 108 -13.31 -16.25 11.53
N GLY A 109 -14.18 -15.26 11.38
CA GLY A 109 -14.13 -14.00 12.12
C GLY A 109 -14.14 -12.83 11.16
N ARG A 110 -14.97 -11.82 11.46
CA ARG A 110 -15.05 -10.57 10.69
C ARG A 110 -13.65 -9.99 10.55
N VAL A 111 -13.05 -10.06 9.36
CA VAL A 111 -11.85 -9.31 9.04
C VAL A 111 -12.28 -7.85 8.95
N PHE A 112 -12.09 -7.14 10.06
CA PHE A 112 -12.23 -5.70 10.11
C PHE A 112 -11.11 -5.12 9.26
N VAL A 113 -11.45 -4.57 8.09
CA VAL A 113 -10.52 -3.76 7.31
C VAL A 113 -10.12 -2.58 8.18
N SER A 114 -8.85 -2.52 8.55
CA SER A 114 -8.39 -1.70 9.67
C SER A 114 -7.95 -0.29 9.25
N ILE A 115 -7.45 -0.12 8.03
CA ILE A 115 -7.23 1.19 7.41
C ILE A 115 -8.35 1.47 6.41
N SER A 116 -9.03 2.60 6.58
CA SER A 116 -10.04 3.02 5.61
C SER A 116 -9.40 3.32 4.25
N GLN A 117 -10.20 3.25 3.19
CA GLN A 117 -9.69 3.57 1.84
C GLN A 117 -9.21 5.03 1.77
N ASP A 118 -9.93 5.95 2.42
CA ASP A 118 -9.58 7.37 2.44
C ASP A 118 -8.27 7.64 3.18
N VAL A 119 -8.07 7.00 4.35
CA VAL A 119 -6.82 7.14 5.13
C VAL A 119 -5.64 6.57 4.35
N LEU A 120 -5.81 5.43 3.67
CA LEU A 120 -4.77 4.87 2.82
C LEU A 120 -4.37 5.84 1.69
N GLU A 121 -5.33 6.49 1.04
CA GLU A 121 -5.05 7.43 -0.04
C GLU A 121 -4.37 8.71 0.46
N ILE A 122 -4.68 9.16 1.67
CA ILE A 122 -3.96 10.25 2.35
C ILE A 122 -2.51 9.83 2.60
N VAL A 123 -2.28 8.64 3.15
CA VAL A 123 -0.93 8.09 3.39
C VAL A 123 -0.15 7.99 2.08
N ILE A 124 -0.73 7.42 1.03
CA ILE A 124 -0.06 7.30 -0.28
C ILE A 124 0.20 8.68 -0.88
N SER A 125 -0.75 9.62 -0.79
CA SER A 125 -0.53 11.00 -1.23
C SER A 125 0.68 11.60 -0.55
N LYS A 126 0.76 11.48 0.78
CA LYS A 126 1.86 12.00 1.59
C LYS A 126 3.20 11.39 1.21
N ILE A 127 3.25 10.08 0.99
CA ILE A 127 4.46 9.40 0.52
C ILE A 127 4.92 9.97 -0.83
N ILE A 128 4.03 10.01 -1.82
CA ILE A 128 4.38 10.45 -3.19
C ILE A 128 4.70 11.95 -3.24
N GLN A 129 4.02 12.78 -2.45
CA GLN A 129 4.31 14.22 -2.34
C GLN A 129 5.74 14.52 -1.84
N ASN A 130 6.33 13.61 -1.07
CA ASN A 130 7.69 13.75 -0.55
C ASN A 130 8.78 13.18 -1.49
N THR A 131 8.39 12.65 -2.65
CA THR A 131 9.31 12.23 -3.72
C THR A 131 9.68 13.41 -4.61
N SER A 132 10.65 13.22 -5.51
CA SER A 132 11.01 14.15 -6.57
C SER A 132 9.91 14.32 -7.64
N HIS A 133 8.81 13.55 -7.51
CA HIS A 133 7.77 13.40 -8.53
C HIS A 133 6.33 13.59 -7.97
N PRO A 134 6.05 14.70 -7.26
CA PRO A 134 4.77 14.94 -6.61
C PRO A 134 3.59 15.05 -7.60
N GLU A 135 3.85 15.36 -8.88
CA GLU A 135 2.83 15.39 -9.93
C GLU A 135 2.18 14.02 -10.17
N LEU A 136 2.82 12.93 -9.76
CA LEU A 136 2.29 11.57 -9.89
C LEU A 136 1.09 11.31 -8.98
N VAL A 137 0.91 12.06 -7.88
CA VAL A 137 -0.23 11.89 -6.95
C VAL A 137 -1.55 11.91 -7.71
N LYS A 138 -1.74 12.89 -8.59
CA LYS A 138 -2.95 13.02 -9.41
C LYS A 138 -3.14 11.83 -10.35
N ARG A 139 -2.05 11.29 -10.90
CA ARG A 139 -2.11 10.14 -11.82
C ARG A 139 -2.41 8.84 -11.10
N ILE A 140 -1.87 8.67 -9.90
CA ILE A 140 -2.07 7.50 -9.04
C ILE A 140 -3.52 7.49 -8.53
N LEU A 141 -4.03 8.63 -8.06
CA LEU A 141 -5.36 8.73 -7.46
C LEU A 141 -6.50 9.00 -8.44
N ALA A 142 -6.26 9.33 -9.71
CA ALA A 142 -7.33 9.50 -10.70
C ALA A 142 -7.74 8.19 -11.41
N ARG A 143 -7.08 7.07 -11.11
CA ARG A 143 -7.41 5.74 -11.65
C ARG A 143 -8.51 5.06 -10.85
#